data_AF-A0A2V8XK07-F1
#
_entry.id   AF-A0A2V8XK07-F1
#
_cell.length_a   1.000
_cell.length_b   1.000
_cell.length_c   1.000
_cell.angle_alpha   90.00
_cell.angle_beta   90.00
_cell.angle_gamma   90.00
#
_symmetry.space_group_name_H-M   'P 1'
#
loop_
_entity.id
_entity.type
_entity.pdbx_description
1 polymer ?
#
loop_
_entity_poly.entity_id
_entity_poly.type
_entity_poly.pdbx_seq_one_letter_code
_entity_poly.pdbx_strand_id
1 'polypeptide(L)'
;MPFSLAAGQSASLGVGFAPTTAGSVAGIVSVVSNATNSPATISLSGAGIQPQISVVPTSVSFSNVTVCLAGTQTVILSNPGSASLNVSQATITGAGFALTGLNLPLTVAAGQSSAFTVKFTPTTTGSVAATLSPVSNAPS
;
A
#
# COMPACT_ATOMS: atom_id res chain seq x y z
N MET A 1 9.77 -8.10 -37.13
CA MET A 1 10.79 -8.38 -38.17
C MET A 1 11.77 -9.40 -37.62
N PRO A 2 12.14 -10.46 -38.37
CA PRO A 2 13.19 -11.37 -37.94
C PRO A 2 14.54 -10.66 -37.96
N PHE A 3 15.36 -10.87 -36.94
CA PHE A 3 16.71 -10.35 -36.88
C PHE A 3 17.69 -11.51 -37.12
N SER A 4 18.80 -11.25 -37.79
CA SER A 4 19.82 -12.25 -38.10
C SER A 4 21.13 -11.87 -37.43
N LEU A 5 21.70 -12.79 -36.66
CA LEU A 5 23.06 -12.65 -36.12
C LEU A 5 24.02 -13.39 -37.03
N ALA A 6 25.06 -12.70 -37.48
CA ALA A 6 26.21 -13.36 -38.09
C ALA A 6 27.02 -14.13 -37.01
N ALA A 7 27.88 -15.06 -37.44
CA ALA A 7 28.72 -15.82 -36.53
C ALA A 7 29.57 -14.87 -35.64
N GLY A 8 29.52 -15.09 -34.32
CA GLY A 8 30.22 -14.26 -33.34
C GLY A 8 29.53 -12.94 -32.96
N GLN A 9 28.37 -12.62 -33.55
CA GLN A 9 27.57 -11.47 -33.14
C GLN A 9 26.70 -11.80 -31.92
N SER A 10 26.40 -10.76 -31.14
CA SER A 10 25.51 -10.83 -29.96
C SER A 10 24.37 -9.83 -30.13
N ALA A 11 23.20 -10.17 -29.61
CA ALA A 11 22.06 -9.26 -29.54
C ALA A 11 21.48 -9.29 -28.12
N SER A 12 21.12 -8.12 -27.63
CA SER A 12 20.44 -7.94 -26.36
C SER A 12 18.92 -7.95 -26.58
N LEU A 13 18.21 -8.79 -25.84
CA LEU A 13 16.76 -8.74 -25.75
C LEU A 13 16.37 -8.02 -24.47
N GLY A 14 15.75 -6.86 -24.59
CA GLY A 14 15.16 -6.14 -23.45
C GLY A 14 13.79 -6.73 -23.12
N VAL A 15 13.62 -7.24 -21.91
CA VAL A 15 12.32 -7.67 -21.38
C VAL A 15 11.86 -6.67 -20.31
N GLY A 16 10.63 -6.16 -20.46
CA GLY A 16 10.03 -5.24 -19.50
C GLY A 16 9.05 -5.97 -18.58
N PHE A 17 9.10 -5.68 -17.28
CA PHE A 17 8.15 -6.19 -16.30
C PHE A 17 7.40 -5.01 -15.65
N ALA A 18 6.10 -4.90 -15.92
CA ALA A 18 5.23 -3.83 -15.41
C ALA A 18 3.97 -4.44 -14.76
N PRO A 19 4.08 -5.00 -13.55
CA PRO A 19 2.95 -5.60 -12.85
C PRO A 19 1.98 -4.53 -12.35
N THR A 20 0.67 -4.75 -12.54
CA THR A 20 -0.40 -3.88 -12.02
C THR A 20 -0.98 -4.35 -10.68
N THR A 21 -0.66 -5.58 -10.29
CA THR A 21 -1.21 -6.25 -9.10
C THR A 21 -0.08 -6.91 -8.32
N ALA A 22 -0.21 -6.96 -7.00
CA ALA A 22 0.73 -7.72 -6.18
C ALA A 22 0.65 -9.22 -6.50
N GLY A 23 1.81 -9.89 -6.54
CA GLY A 23 1.88 -11.33 -6.78
C GLY A 23 3.11 -11.74 -7.59
N SER A 24 3.50 -13.00 -7.44
CA SER A 24 4.56 -13.61 -8.25
C SER A 24 4.01 -13.94 -9.64
N VAL A 25 4.70 -13.48 -10.67
CA VAL A 25 4.39 -13.74 -12.07
C VAL A 25 5.58 -14.45 -12.70
N ALA A 26 5.30 -15.59 -13.31
CA ALA A 26 6.25 -16.31 -14.15
C ALA A 26 5.90 -16.10 -15.62
N GLY A 27 6.91 -15.89 -16.45
CA GLY A 27 6.79 -15.76 -17.90
C GLY A 27 7.86 -16.59 -18.59
N ILE A 28 7.62 -16.89 -19.87
CA ILE A 28 8.61 -17.60 -20.69
C ILE A 28 8.79 -16.81 -21.99
N VAL A 29 10.03 -16.57 -22.37
CA VAL A 29 10.38 -16.09 -23.69
C VAL A 29 10.91 -17.28 -24.49
N SER A 30 10.23 -17.58 -25.60
CA SER A 30 10.66 -18.61 -26.54
C SER A 30 11.34 -17.96 -27.73
N VAL A 31 12.60 -18.32 -27.95
CA VAL A 31 13.40 -17.86 -29.09
C VAL A 31 13.48 -19.01 -30.09
N VAL A 32 12.70 -18.89 -31.16
CA VAL A 32 12.75 -19.82 -32.29
C VAL A 32 13.85 -19.34 -33.25
N SER A 33 14.70 -20.28 -33.67
CA SER A 33 15.87 -20.04 -34.51
C SER A 33 16.15 -21.27 -35.39
N ASN A 34 17.05 -21.11 -36.35
CA ASN A 34 17.50 -22.21 -37.22
C ASN A 34 18.66 -23.03 -36.61
N ALA A 35 18.98 -22.81 -35.33
CA ALA A 35 20.05 -23.55 -34.64
C ALA A 35 19.54 -24.91 -34.14
N THR A 36 20.44 -25.89 -34.00
CA THR A 36 20.10 -27.27 -33.57
C THR A 36 19.50 -27.34 -32.16
N ASN A 37 19.76 -26.34 -31.32
CA ASN A 37 19.26 -26.19 -29.96
C ASN A 37 17.98 -25.33 -29.86
N SER A 38 17.23 -25.21 -30.97
CA SER A 38 15.98 -24.45 -31.01
C SER A 38 14.76 -25.29 -30.65
N PRO A 39 13.75 -24.72 -29.96
CA PRO A 39 13.69 -23.36 -29.42
C PRO A 39 14.46 -23.20 -28.10
N ALA A 40 15.13 -22.05 -27.96
CA ALA A 40 15.74 -21.67 -26.69
C ALA A 40 14.69 -21.00 -25.81
N THR A 41 14.49 -21.54 -24.60
CA THR A 41 13.54 -21.00 -23.63
C THR A 41 14.25 -20.24 -22.53
N ILE A 42 13.79 -19.04 -22.23
CA ILE A 42 14.27 -18.21 -21.14
C ILE A 42 13.13 -18.05 -20.14
N SER A 43 13.29 -18.57 -18.94
CA SER A 43 12.34 -18.38 -17.85
C SER A 43 12.53 -16.99 -17.24
N LEU A 44 11.42 -16.28 -17.07
CA LEU A 44 11.35 -14.99 -16.41
C LEU A 44 10.54 -15.14 -15.13
N SER A 45 11.03 -14.53 -14.05
CA SER A 45 10.28 -14.39 -12.80
C SER A 45 10.33 -12.94 -12.34
N GLY A 46 9.19 -12.46 -11.83
CA GLY A 46 9.08 -11.15 -11.24
C GLY A 46 7.95 -11.16 -10.21
N ALA A 47 8.04 -10.29 -9.20
CA ALA A 47 6.96 -10.11 -8.23
C ALA A 47 6.46 -8.67 -8.31
N GLY A 48 5.16 -8.50 -8.53
CA GLY A 48 4.50 -7.23 -8.30
C GLY A 48 4.40 -6.98 -6.79
N ILE A 49 4.75 -5.76 -6.36
CA ILE A 49 4.53 -5.30 -4.99
C ILE A 49 3.51 -4.16 -5.01
N GLN A 50 2.63 -4.14 -4.02
CA GLN A 50 1.61 -3.10 -3.88
C GLN A 50 1.45 -2.72 -2.41
N PRO A 51 1.37 -1.42 -2.07
CA PRO A 51 1.06 -1.00 -0.72
C PRO A 51 -0.42 -1.21 -0.47
N GLN A 52 -0.78 -1.57 0.76
CA GLN A 52 -2.17 -1.73 1.15
C GLN A 52 -2.38 -1.00 2.47
N ILE A 53 -3.51 -0.33 2.64
CA ILE A 53 -3.87 0.33 3.90
C ILE A 53 -5.00 -0.44 4.56
N SER A 54 -4.84 -0.75 5.85
CA SER A 54 -5.89 -1.34 6.68
C SER A 54 -5.94 -0.62 8.01
N VAL A 55 -7.14 -0.30 8.48
CA VAL A 55 -7.35 0.48 9.71
C VAL A 55 -8.28 -0.31 10.62
N VAL A 56 -7.80 -0.61 11.83
CA VAL A 56 -8.54 -1.41 12.82
C VAL A 56 -8.47 -0.71 14.19
N PRO A 57 -9.62 -0.46 14.85
CA PRO A 57 -11.00 -0.67 14.37
C PRO A 57 -11.40 0.31 13.26
N THR A 58 -12.31 -0.09 12.37
CA THR A 58 -12.91 0.82 11.36
C THR A 58 -13.92 1.79 11.97
N SER A 59 -14.51 1.41 13.11
CA SER A 59 -15.43 2.23 13.89
C SER A 59 -14.99 2.22 15.35
N VAL A 60 -14.88 3.41 15.94
CA VAL A 60 -14.48 3.59 17.32
C VAL A 60 -15.55 4.36 18.05
N SER A 61 -16.08 3.77 19.12
CA SER A 61 -16.99 4.45 20.04
C SER A 61 -16.23 4.94 21.27
N PHE A 62 -16.44 6.20 21.64
CA PHE A 62 -15.88 6.81 22.85
C PHE A 62 -16.80 6.69 24.07
N SER A 63 -17.98 6.05 23.90
CA SER A 63 -19.06 6.01 24.90
C SER A 63 -19.48 7.41 25.37
N ASN A 64 -20.17 7.50 26.52
CA ASN A 64 -20.57 8.77 27.11
C ASN A 64 -19.33 9.49 27.67
N VAL A 65 -18.81 10.46 26.93
CA VAL A 65 -17.78 11.39 27.40
C VAL A 65 -18.45 12.65 27.93
N THR A 66 -18.20 13.01 29.18
CA THR A 66 -18.71 14.25 29.77
C THR A 66 -18.18 15.45 29.00
N VAL A 67 -19.01 16.48 28.83
CA VAL A 67 -18.61 17.74 28.20
C VAL A 67 -17.33 18.28 28.87
N CYS A 68 -16.39 18.78 28.06
CA CYS A 68 -15.08 19.27 28.48
C CYS A 68 -14.07 18.20 28.98
N LEU A 69 -14.45 16.92 29.05
CA LEU A 69 -13.51 15.81 29.27
C LEU A 69 -13.02 15.24 27.94
N ALA A 70 -11.82 14.65 27.97
CA ALA A 70 -11.25 13.97 26.82
C ALA A 70 -11.38 12.45 26.95
N GLY A 71 -12.04 11.81 26.00
CA GLY A 71 -11.93 10.38 25.75
C GLY A 71 -10.84 10.12 24.71
N THR A 72 -10.05 9.06 24.87
CA THR A 72 -9.01 8.68 23.90
C THR A 72 -9.20 7.24 23.50
N GLN A 73 -9.03 6.95 22.21
CA GLN A 73 -9.12 5.60 21.68
C GLN A 73 -7.98 5.35 20.71
N THR A 74 -7.41 4.16 20.79
CA THR A 74 -6.28 3.76 19.96
C THR A 74 -6.78 3.09 18.68
N VAL A 75 -6.19 3.49 17.56
CA VAL A 75 -6.44 2.93 16.24
C VAL A 75 -5.12 2.47 15.66
N ILE A 76 -5.15 1.31 15.00
CA ILE A 76 -3.97 0.71 14.38
C ILE A 76 -4.13 0.81 12.87
N LEU A 77 -3.17 1.44 12.22
CA LEU A 77 -3.01 1.46 10.78
C LEU A 77 -1.95 0.43 10.40
N SER A 78 -2.35 -0.61 9.70
CA SER A 78 -1.46 -1.66 9.23
C SER A 78 -1.28 -1.58 7.72
N ASN A 79 -0.09 -1.99 7.26
CA ASN A 79 0.20 -2.22 5.87
C ASN A 79 0.31 -3.73 5.60
N PRO A 80 -0.81 -4.41 5.34
CA PRO A 80 -0.78 -5.82 4.95
C PRO A 80 -0.24 -6.04 3.53
N GLY A 81 0.05 -4.97 2.79
CA GLY A 81 0.59 -5.03 1.43
C GLY A 81 2.06 -5.46 1.40
N SER A 82 2.55 -5.70 0.19
CA SER A 82 3.92 -6.13 -0.08
C SER A 82 4.87 -4.99 -0.46
N ALA A 83 4.36 -3.75 -0.58
CA ALA A 83 5.17 -2.54 -0.76
C ALA A 83 5.01 -1.58 0.42
N SER A 84 5.94 -0.63 0.57
CA SER A 84 5.88 0.40 1.60
C SER A 84 4.69 1.35 1.39
N LEU A 85 3.85 1.45 2.42
CA LEU A 85 2.72 2.37 2.47
C LEU A 85 3.22 3.73 2.99
N ASN A 86 3.05 4.76 2.19
CA ASN A 86 3.31 6.15 2.56
C ASN A 86 2.00 6.88 2.78
N VAL A 87 1.75 7.28 4.03
CA VAL A 87 0.61 8.11 4.41
C VAL A 87 1.10 9.56 4.44
N SER A 88 0.61 10.37 3.52
CA SER A 88 0.99 11.78 3.38
C SER A 88 0.13 12.68 4.25
N GLN A 89 -1.16 12.35 4.40
CA GLN A 89 -2.10 13.13 5.21
C GLN A 89 -3.08 12.21 5.93
N ALA A 90 -3.58 12.65 7.09
CA ALA A 90 -4.71 12.05 7.77
C ALA A 90 -5.60 13.18 8.30
N THR A 91 -6.80 13.30 7.75
CA THR A 91 -7.77 14.32 8.16
C THR A 91 -8.88 13.67 8.97
N ILE A 92 -9.28 14.30 10.06
CA ILE A 92 -10.46 13.92 10.84
C ILE A 92 -11.49 15.03 10.72
N THR A 93 -12.71 14.64 10.36
CA THR A 93 -13.84 15.57 10.24
C THR A 93 -14.84 15.25 11.33
N GLY A 94 -15.10 16.20 12.22
CA GLY A 94 -16.01 16.03 13.36
C GLY A 94 -15.67 16.99 14.50
N ALA A 95 -16.69 17.62 15.08
CA ALA A 95 -16.49 18.58 16.17
C ALA A 95 -15.94 17.89 17.42
N GLY A 96 -14.87 18.44 17.99
CA GLY A 96 -14.24 17.89 19.20
C GLY A 96 -13.34 16.67 18.98
N PHE A 97 -13.08 16.24 17.73
CA PHE A 97 -12.15 15.14 17.45
C PHE A 97 -10.77 15.68 17.04
N ALA A 98 -9.72 15.05 17.56
CA ALA A 98 -8.33 15.35 17.24
C ALA A 98 -7.51 14.06 17.09
N LEU A 99 -6.53 14.06 16.20
CA LEU A 99 -5.58 12.96 16.04
C LEU A 99 -4.28 13.28 16.77
N THR A 100 -3.75 12.29 17.48
CA THR A 100 -2.49 12.38 18.24
C THR A 100 -1.65 11.13 18.00
N GLY A 101 -0.32 11.29 18.04
CA GLY A 101 0.61 10.17 17.79
C GLY A 101 0.83 9.80 16.32
N LEU A 102 0.22 10.54 15.39
CA LEU A 102 0.38 10.34 13.94
C LEU A 102 1.39 11.36 13.41
N ASN A 103 2.63 10.91 13.16
CA ASN A 103 3.70 11.75 12.62
C ASN A 103 3.71 11.63 11.10
N LEU A 104 3.24 12.66 10.40
CA LEU A 104 3.14 12.68 8.95
C LEU A 104 4.28 13.50 8.32
N PRO A 105 4.85 13.06 7.17
CA PRO A 105 4.51 11.83 6.44
C PRO A 105 4.98 10.57 7.19
N LEU A 106 4.12 9.54 7.19
CA LEU A 106 4.37 8.26 7.85
C LEU A 106 4.67 7.20 6.79
N THR A 107 5.77 6.48 6.94
CA THR A 107 6.11 5.32 6.10
C THR A 107 5.95 4.04 6.92
N VAL A 108 5.06 3.16 6.48
CA VAL A 108 4.82 1.84 7.08
C VAL A 108 5.32 0.79 6.09
N ALA A 109 6.39 0.08 6.46
CA ALA A 109 6.94 -0.99 5.61
C ALA A 109 5.92 -2.14 5.43
N ALA A 110 6.14 -2.99 4.43
CA ALA A 110 5.29 -4.16 4.18
C ALA A 110 5.17 -5.05 5.43
N GLY A 111 3.96 -5.44 5.80
CA GLY A 111 3.64 -6.21 7.00
C GLY A 111 3.79 -5.45 8.33
N GLN A 112 4.15 -4.16 8.31
CA GLN A 112 4.28 -3.36 9.53
C GLN A 112 2.98 -2.63 9.87
N SER A 113 2.90 -2.15 11.11
CA SER A 113 1.76 -1.40 11.61
C SER A 113 2.22 -0.17 12.41
N SER A 114 1.37 0.85 12.45
CA SER A 114 1.57 2.07 13.21
C SER A 114 0.30 2.35 14.01
N ALA A 115 0.44 2.57 15.31
CA ALA A 115 -0.66 2.92 16.19
C ALA A 115 -0.74 4.44 16.36
N PHE A 116 -1.95 4.98 16.33
CA PHE A 116 -2.24 6.37 16.62
C PHE A 116 -3.46 6.47 17.52
N THR A 117 -3.62 7.62 18.17
CA THR A 117 -4.68 7.83 19.14
C THR A 117 -5.61 8.93 18.66
N VAL A 118 -6.90 8.61 18.61
CA VAL A 118 -7.97 9.56 18.36
C VAL A 118 -8.45 10.09 19.72
N LYS A 119 -8.44 11.40 19.89
CA LYS A 119 -8.93 12.10 21.08
C LYS A 119 -10.27 12.74 20.75
N PHE A 120 -11.29 12.48 21.54
CA PHE A 120 -12.60 13.12 21.48
C PHE A 120 -12.82 13.98 22.72
N THR A 121 -13.08 15.27 22.51
CA THR A 121 -13.34 16.28 23.54
C THR A 121 -14.61 17.05 23.17
N PRO A 122 -15.80 16.55 23.58
CA PRO A 122 -17.06 17.19 23.26
C PRO A 122 -17.19 18.55 23.95
N THR A 123 -17.60 19.56 23.18
CA THR A 123 -17.91 20.92 23.68
C THR A 123 -19.40 21.15 23.90
N THR A 124 -20.24 20.31 23.30
CA THR A 124 -21.71 20.33 23.43
C THR A 124 -22.23 18.94 23.75
N THR A 125 -23.37 18.85 24.42
CA THR A 125 -24.10 17.60 24.58
C THR A 125 -24.68 17.16 23.23
N GLY A 126 -24.59 15.86 22.92
CA GLY A 126 -25.10 15.30 21.67
C GLY A 126 -24.22 14.18 21.12
N SER A 127 -24.78 13.36 20.24
CA SER A 127 -24.00 12.36 19.50
C SER A 127 -23.28 13.03 18.34
N VAL A 128 -21.95 12.92 18.31
CA VAL A 128 -21.13 13.44 17.21
C VAL A 128 -20.45 12.26 16.53
N ALA A 129 -20.65 12.14 15.23
CA ALA A 129 -19.89 11.21 14.39
C ALA A 129 -18.71 11.94 13.76
N ALA A 130 -17.60 11.21 13.59
CA ALA A 130 -16.45 11.71 12.87
C ALA A 130 -15.98 10.72 11.82
N THR A 131 -15.38 11.24 10.76
CA THR A 131 -14.80 10.43 9.69
C THR A 131 -13.31 10.72 9.56
N LEU A 132 -12.50 9.66 9.58
CA LEU A 132 -11.07 9.71 9.31
C LEU A 132 -10.82 9.43 7.83
N SER A 133 -10.10 10.31 7.15
CA SER A 133 -9.71 10.17 5.75
C SER A 133 -8.19 10.26 5.61
N PRO A 134 -7.47 9.12 5.63
CA PRO A 134 -6.05 9.06 5.33
C PRO A 134 -5.79 9.11 3.82
N VAL A 135 -4.82 9.91 3.41
CA VAL A 135 -4.30 9.99 2.04
C VAL A 135 -2.99 9.21 1.99
N SER A 136 -2.96 8.16 1.17
CA SER A 136 -1.78 7.29 1.03
C SER A 136 -1.53 6.90 -0.42
N ASN A 137 -0.38 6.28 -0.69
CA ASN A 137 -0.03 5.70 -1.99
C ASN A 137 -0.68 4.32 -2.25
N ALA A 138 -1.51 3.81 -1.34
CA ALA A 138 -2.30 2.61 -1.60
C ALA A 138 -3.32 2.88 -2.72
N PRO A 139 -3.56 1.92 -3.63
CA PRO A 139 -4.66 2.01 -4.58
C PRO A 139 -5.99 2.13 -3.82
N SER A 140 -6.87 2.99 -4.34
CA SER A 140 -8.25 3.18 -3.87
C SER A 140 -9.12 1.95 -4.13
#